data_AF-A0A972F3I2-F1
#
_entry.id   AF-A0A972F3I2-F1
#
_cell.length_a   1.000
_cell.length_b   1.000
_cell.length_c   1.000
_cell.angle_alpha   90.00
_cell.angle_beta   90.00
_cell.angle_gamma   90.00
#
_symmetry.space_group_name_H-M   'P 1'
#
loop_
_entity.id
_entity.type
_entity.pdbx_description
1 polymer ?
#
loop_
_entity_poly.entity_id
_entity_poly.type
_entity_poly.pdbx_seq_one_letter_code
_entity_poly.pdbx_strand_id
1 'polypeptide(L)'
;MKNKKTKKNNNILFTALTVIFALIFVFSLFKLTSLLLQYKREKAVNQQLVELLRPDDDIAPPAGGESQTAEGEPQMLERYKALYETNGEMIGWIEIPGTQANGPVVQSPPENREKYLRLDFFGKSSNSGTFFLDSNCDLENSDNLIIHGHRMNNGTMFGELNKYRDEAFWRKHPTFSFDTLYKKQTWEVVAACNMKLPMINIDKSPEEQEYNYTV
;
A
#
# COMPACT_ATOMS: atom_id res chain seq x y z
N MET A 1 -57.74 -40.04 10.63
CA MET A 1 -56.37 -40.25 11.17
C MET A 1 -55.39 -39.47 10.30
N LYS A 2 -54.99 -38.24 10.67
CA LYS A 2 -54.11 -37.38 9.84
C LYS A 2 -52.69 -37.26 10.41
N ASN A 3 -51.71 -37.63 9.59
CA ASN A 3 -50.43 -36.95 9.40
C ASN A 3 -49.46 -36.75 10.58
N LYS A 4 -49.09 -37.82 11.29
CA LYS A 4 -47.93 -37.80 12.22
C LYS A 4 -46.56 -37.84 11.51
N LYS A 5 -46.48 -38.43 10.31
CA LYS A 5 -45.22 -38.56 9.54
C LYS A 5 -44.74 -37.23 8.94
N THR A 6 -45.63 -36.39 8.41
CA THR A 6 -45.28 -35.08 7.84
C THR A 6 -44.78 -34.08 8.89
N LYS A 7 -45.35 -34.08 10.10
CA LYS A 7 -44.90 -33.19 11.19
C LYS A 7 -43.48 -33.52 11.68
N LYS A 8 -43.10 -34.80 11.74
CA LYS A 8 -41.76 -35.25 12.18
C LYS A 8 -40.67 -34.88 11.17
N ASN A 9 -40.93 -35.04 9.88
CA ASN A 9 -39.96 -34.70 8.82
C ASN A 9 -39.71 -33.20 8.73
N ASN A 10 -40.75 -32.38 8.95
CA ASN A 10 -40.60 -30.92 8.99
C ASN A 10 -39.70 -30.49 10.14
N ASN A 11 -39.87 -31.05 11.34
CA ASN A 11 -39.02 -30.71 12.49
C ASN A 11 -37.55 -31.09 12.26
N ILE A 12 -37.28 -32.24 11.64
CA ILE A 12 -35.90 -32.65 11.30
C ILE A 12 -35.29 -31.71 10.26
N LEU A 13 -36.06 -31.32 9.24
CA LEU A 13 -35.64 -30.35 8.23
C LEU A 13 -35.36 -28.97 8.86
N PHE A 14 -36.23 -28.47 9.73
CA PHE A 14 -36.03 -27.20 10.43
C PHE A 14 -34.79 -27.23 11.33
N THR A 15 -34.56 -28.33 12.05
CA THR A 15 -33.35 -28.49 12.87
C THR A 15 -32.10 -28.53 12.00
N ALA A 16 -32.10 -29.29 10.91
CA ALA A 16 -30.97 -29.36 9.98
C ALA A 16 -30.66 -27.99 9.37
N LEU A 17 -31.69 -27.24 8.94
CA LEU A 17 -31.55 -25.89 8.41
C LEU A 17 -30.99 -24.91 9.46
N THR A 18 -31.47 -24.99 10.70
CA THR A 18 -30.96 -24.18 11.81
C THR A 18 -29.47 -24.45 12.07
N VAL A 19 -29.05 -25.72 12.03
CA VAL A 19 -27.63 -26.10 12.18
C VAL A 19 -26.79 -25.54 11.03
N ILE A 20 -27.27 -25.63 9.79
CA ILE A 20 -26.57 -25.06 8.62
C ILE A 20 -26.40 -23.55 8.77
N PHE A 21 -27.45 -22.81 9.13
CA PHE A 21 -27.34 -21.38 9.36
C PHE A 21 -26.40 -21.02 10.51
N ALA A 22 -26.41 -21.80 11.60
CA ALA A 22 -25.46 -21.61 12.70
C ALA A 22 -24.01 -21.80 12.24
N LEU A 23 -23.73 -22.81 11.40
CA LEU A 23 -22.39 -23.04 10.85
C LEU A 23 -21.95 -21.90 9.91
N ILE A 24 -22.84 -21.43 9.03
CA ILE A 24 -22.57 -20.27 8.16
C ILE A 24 -22.30 -19.01 8.99
N PHE A 25 -23.08 -18.80 10.06
CA PHE A 25 -22.91 -17.68 10.97
C PHE A 25 -21.55 -17.73 11.67
N VAL A 26 -21.15 -18.88 12.22
CA VAL A 26 -19.85 -19.06 12.86
C VAL A 26 -18.70 -18.84 11.88
N PHE A 27 -18.80 -19.39 10.66
CA PHE A 27 -17.80 -19.16 9.61
C PHE A 27 -17.70 -17.68 9.22
N SER A 28 -18.84 -17.00 9.07
CA SER A 28 -18.89 -15.57 8.75
C SER A 28 -18.28 -14.72 9.86
N LEU A 29 -18.57 -15.05 11.13
CA LEU A 29 -18.00 -14.37 12.29
C LEU A 29 -16.49 -14.57 12.37
N PHE A 30 -16.01 -15.78 12.10
CA PHE A 30 -14.57 -16.07 12.02
C PHE A 30 -13.88 -15.23 10.93
N LYS A 31 -14.45 -15.20 9.72
CA LYS A 31 -13.91 -14.38 8.61
C LYS A 31 -13.90 -12.90 8.95
N LEU A 32 -15.01 -12.35 9.46
CA LEU A 32 -15.09 -10.95 9.85
C LEU A 32 -14.07 -10.61 10.95
N THR A 33 -13.94 -11.45 11.97
CA THR A 33 -12.98 -11.26 13.06
C THR A 33 -11.55 -11.28 12.53
N SER A 34 -11.21 -12.25 11.68
CA SER A 34 -9.88 -12.35 11.07
C SER A 34 -9.53 -11.12 10.21
N LEU A 35 -10.51 -10.59 9.45
CA LEU A 35 -10.36 -9.36 8.66
C LEU A 35 -10.10 -8.13 9.54
N LEU A 36 -10.86 -7.98 10.64
CA LEU A 36 -10.67 -6.87 11.58
C LEU A 36 -9.33 -6.96 12.31
N LEU A 37 -8.88 -8.15 12.68
CA LEU A 37 -7.57 -8.37 13.28
C LEU A 37 -6.46 -8.03 12.29
N GLN A 38 -6.59 -8.46 11.03
CA GLN A 38 -5.63 -8.12 9.99
C GLN A 38 -5.53 -6.60 9.76
N TYR A 39 -6.67 -5.91 9.65
CA TYR A 39 -6.71 -4.45 9.55
C TYR A 39 -6.00 -3.75 10.72
N LYS A 40 -6.24 -4.19 11.96
CA LYS A 40 -5.57 -3.64 13.14
C LYS A 40 -4.06 -3.85 13.11
N ARG A 41 -3.60 -5.05 12.69
CA ARG A 41 -2.17 -5.36 12.57
C ARG A 41 -1.48 -4.48 11.53
N GLU A 42 -2.06 -4.36 10.35
CA GLU A 42 -1.47 -3.55 9.26
C GLU A 42 -1.37 -2.07 9.66
N LYS A 43 -2.40 -1.54 10.33
CA LYS A 43 -2.35 -0.17 10.88
C LYS A 43 -1.25 -0.02 11.94
N ALA A 44 -1.11 -0.99 12.85
CA ALA A 44 -0.07 -0.95 13.88
C ALA A 44 1.35 -1.03 13.27
N VAL A 45 1.54 -1.86 12.23
CA VAL A 45 2.81 -1.95 11.49
C VAL A 45 3.18 -0.61 10.86
N ASN A 46 2.25 0.03 10.16
CA ASN A 46 2.51 1.35 9.56
C ASN A 46 2.82 2.42 10.62
N GLN A 47 2.07 2.44 11.73
CA GLN A 47 2.34 3.35 12.84
C GLN A 47 3.71 3.11 13.47
N GLN A 48 4.11 1.84 13.64
CA GLN A 48 5.44 1.50 14.13
C GLN A 48 6.54 2.02 13.18
N LEU A 49 6.38 1.85 11.87
CA LEU A 49 7.35 2.35 10.89
C LEU A 49 7.46 3.88 10.92
N VAL A 50 6.33 4.59 11.02
CA VAL A 50 6.31 6.04 11.16
C VAL A 50 6.98 6.47 12.47
N GLU A 51 6.71 5.78 13.57
CA GLU A 51 7.31 6.09 14.87
C GLU A 51 8.82 5.88 14.88
N LEU A 52 9.32 4.83 14.21
CA LEU A 52 10.75 4.60 14.05
C LEU A 52 11.48 5.73 13.29
N LEU A 53 10.75 6.53 12.49
CA LEU A 53 11.30 7.70 11.81
C LEU A 53 11.27 8.99 12.61
N ARG A 54 10.47 9.07 13.68
CA ARG A 54 10.30 10.27 14.53
C ARG A 54 11.43 10.58 15.53
N PRO A 55 12.42 9.73 15.86
CA PRO A 55 13.34 10.07 16.96
C PRO A 55 14.25 11.30 16.75
N ASP A 56 14.44 11.81 15.52
CA ASP A 56 15.49 12.81 15.24
C ASP A 56 15.01 14.13 14.57
N ASP A 57 13.70 14.41 14.51
CA ASP A 57 13.20 15.68 13.94
C ASP A 57 13.09 16.83 15.00
N ASP A 58 13.42 16.58 16.27
CA ASP A 58 13.40 17.59 17.35
C ASP A 58 14.75 18.34 17.55
N ILE A 59 15.76 18.09 16.71
CA ILE A 59 16.89 19.02 16.61
C ILE A 59 16.43 20.18 15.73
N ALA A 60 16.09 21.29 16.39
CA ALA A 60 15.84 22.60 15.78
C ALA A 60 16.70 22.82 14.53
N PRO A 61 16.19 23.49 13.48
CA PRO A 61 17.00 23.77 12.30
C PRO A 61 18.29 24.46 12.77
N PRO A 62 19.49 23.99 12.41
CA PRO A 62 20.66 24.82 12.59
C PRO A 62 20.41 26.07 11.73
N ALA A 63 20.18 27.18 12.43
CA ALA A 63 20.16 28.48 11.81
C ALA A 63 21.50 28.67 11.11
N GLY A 64 21.48 28.67 9.77
CA GLY A 64 22.64 28.97 8.94
C GLY A 64 23.63 27.80 8.82
N GLY A 65 23.68 27.22 7.63
CA GLY A 65 24.71 26.25 7.27
C GLY A 65 24.34 25.48 6.03
N GLU A 66 24.57 26.06 4.86
CA GLU A 66 24.83 25.28 3.66
C GLU A 66 25.99 24.33 4.00
N SER A 67 25.71 23.05 4.22
CA SER A 67 26.75 22.04 4.26
C SER A 67 27.15 21.75 2.82
N GLN A 68 28.03 22.60 2.30
CA GLN A 68 28.93 22.21 1.23
C GLN A 68 29.84 21.11 1.82
N THR A 69 29.52 19.85 1.54
CA THR A 69 30.42 18.73 1.81
C THR A 69 31.07 18.32 0.49
N ALA A 70 32.39 18.28 0.53
CA ALA A 70 33.31 17.92 -0.52
C ALA A 70 32.98 16.55 -1.17
N GLU A 71 33.50 16.37 -2.39
CA GLU A 71 33.51 15.11 -3.16
C GLU A 71 33.78 13.89 -2.25
N GLY A 72 32.73 13.14 -1.97
CA GLY A 72 32.70 11.92 -1.16
C GLY A 72 31.37 11.21 -1.38
N GLU A 73 31.36 9.87 -1.32
CA GLU A 73 30.19 9.07 -1.64
C GLU A 73 28.93 9.51 -0.85
N PRO A 74 27.73 9.46 -1.47
CA PRO A 74 26.50 9.88 -0.82
C PRO A 74 26.26 9.06 0.44
N GLN A 75 26.29 9.72 1.61
CA GLN A 75 25.95 9.08 2.87
C GLN A 75 24.45 8.90 3.02
N MET A 76 24.03 7.70 3.42
CA MET A 76 22.64 7.41 3.75
C MET A 76 22.16 8.28 4.91
N LEU A 77 20.96 8.84 4.77
CA LEU A 77 20.29 9.63 5.80
C LEU A 77 20.08 8.78 7.06
N GLU A 78 20.50 9.31 8.21
CA GLU A 78 20.53 8.58 9.49
C GLU A 78 19.18 7.92 9.82
N ARG A 79 18.09 8.66 9.62
CA ARG A 79 16.71 8.20 9.88
C ARG A 79 16.31 6.92 9.14
N TYR A 80 16.97 6.61 8.01
CA TYR A 80 16.65 5.44 7.19
C TYR A 80 17.55 4.25 7.44
N LYS A 81 18.67 4.41 8.17
CA LYS A 81 19.65 3.32 8.40
C LYS A 81 19.01 2.10 9.07
N ALA A 82 18.33 2.29 10.19
CA ALA A 82 17.71 1.19 10.93
C ALA A 82 16.61 0.48 10.12
N LEU A 83 15.85 1.22 9.29
CA LEU A 83 14.84 0.64 8.41
C LEU A 83 15.48 -0.14 7.25
N TYR A 84 16.54 0.41 6.66
CA TYR A 84 17.30 -0.27 5.61
C TYR A 84 17.98 -1.55 6.11
N GLU A 85 18.51 -1.54 7.35
CA GLU A 85 19.03 -2.75 7.99
C GLU A 85 17.94 -3.82 8.22
N THR A 86 16.71 -3.37 8.49
CA THR A 86 15.55 -4.28 8.62
C THR A 86 15.14 -4.85 7.26
N ASN A 87 15.15 -4.03 6.21
CA ASN A 87 14.83 -4.43 4.86
C ASN A 87 15.70 -3.68 3.83
N GLY A 88 16.72 -4.37 3.32
CA GLY A 88 17.67 -3.82 2.35
C GLY A 88 17.10 -3.55 0.96
N GLU A 89 15.83 -3.88 0.72
CA GLU A 89 15.11 -3.47 -0.49
C GLU A 89 14.40 -2.12 -0.33
N MET A 90 14.51 -1.47 0.84
CA MET A 90 14.06 -0.09 1.03
C MET A 90 14.88 0.84 0.16
N ILE A 91 14.20 1.71 -0.59
CA ILE A 91 14.84 2.71 -1.45
C ILE A 91 14.52 4.14 -1.03
N GLY A 92 13.55 4.31 -0.13
CA GLY A 92 13.08 5.63 0.24
C GLY A 92 11.80 5.64 1.07
N TRP A 93 11.21 6.83 1.18
CA TRP A 93 9.99 7.07 1.93
C TRP A 93 9.08 8.04 1.19
N ILE A 94 7.78 7.72 1.11
CA ILE A 94 6.77 8.58 0.50
C ILE A 94 5.82 9.12 1.56
N GLU A 95 5.53 10.41 1.50
CA GLU A 95 4.53 11.05 2.35
C GLU A 95 3.73 12.11 1.57
N ILE A 96 2.41 12.06 1.69
CA ILE A 96 1.52 13.14 1.28
C ILE A 96 0.95 13.77 2.56
N PRO A 97 1.42 14.98 2.95
CA PRO A 97 1.06 15.60 4.22
C PRO A 97 -0.46 15.70 4.41
N GLY A 98 -0.95 15.30 5.59
CA GLY A 98 -2.37 15.37 5.93
C GLY A 98 -3.25 14.29 5.27
N THR A 99 -2.64 13.24 4.72
CA THR A 99 -3.31 12.02 4.23
C THR A 99 -2.74 10.78 4.90
N GLN A 100 -3.29 9.60 4.60
CA GLN A 100 -2.77 8.32 5.08
C GLN A 100 -1.69 7.70 4.18
N ALA A 101 -1.27 8.39 3.10
CA ALA A 101 -0.14 7.98 2.28
C ALA A 101 1.16 8.42 2.97
N ASN A 102 1.68 7.57 3.85
CA ASN A 102 2.91 7.80 4.61
C ASN A 102 3.56 6.44 4.91
N GLY A 103 4.70 6.13 4.27
CA GLY A 103 5.33 4.82 4.44
C GLY A 103 6.60 4.61 3.62
N PRO A 104 7.30 3.48 3.88
CA PRO A 104 8.51 3.14 3.16
C PRO A 104 8.19 2.73 1.73
N VAL A 105 9.10 3.06 0.82
CA VAL A 105 9.10 2.61 -0.56
C VAL A 105 10.22 1.59 -0.73
N VAL A 106 9.89 0.44 -1.30
CA VAL A 106 10.82 -0.65 -1.58
C VAL A 106 10.94 -0.89 -3.08
N GLN A 107 11.99 -1.56 -3.53
CA GLN A 107 12.09 -2.03 -4.90
C GLN A 107 12.48 -3.51 -4.92
N SER A 108 11.70 -4.31 -5.65
CA SER A 108 11.99 -5.73 -5.81
C SER A 108 12.87 -5.98 -7.02
N PRO A 109 13.64 -7.09 -7.02
CA PRO A 109 14.33 -7.54 -8.20
C PRO A 109 13.39 -7.71 -9.41
N PRO A 110 13.87 -7.49 -10.65
CA PRO A 110 13.04 -7.56 -11.86
C PRO A 110 12.30 -8.88 -12.09
N GLU A 111 12.78 -9.97 -11.49
CA GLU A 111 12.18 -11.30 -11.58
C GLU A 111 10.91 -11.44 -10.71
N ASN A 112 10.70 -10.56 -9.73
CA ASN A 112 9.57 -10.61 -8.81
C ASN A 112 8.95 -9.22 -8.59
N ARG A 113 8.43 -8.64 -9.67
CA ARG A 113 7.91 -7.27 -9.74
C ARG A 113 6.75 -7.00 -8.78
N GLU A 114 5.98 -8.03 -8.44
CA GLU A 114 4.78 -7.91 -7.60
C GLU A 114 5.00 -8.34 -6.14
N LYS A 115 6.25 -8.60 -5.72
CA LYS A 115 6.60 -9.11 -4.39
C LYS A 115 5.88 -8.37 -3.26
N TYR A 116 5.89 -7.03 -3.29
CA TYR A 116 5.30 -6.19 -2.24
C TYR A 116 3.83 -5.84 -2.45
N LEU A 117 3.19 -6.39 -3.49
CA LEU A 117 1.75 -6.23 -3.67
C LEU A 117 0.96 -6.89 -2.52
N ARG A 118 1.52 -7.93 -1.88
CA ARG A 118 0.86 -8.67 -0.78
C ARG A 118 1.77 -8.90 0.43
N LEU A 119 2.87 -8.16 0.52
CA LEU A 119 3.80 -8.22 1.65
C LEU A 119 3.92 -6.86 2.32
N ASP A 120 3.97 -6.85 3.66
CA ASP A 120 4.38 -5.68 4.42
C ASP A 120 5.91 -5.47 4.35
N PHE A 121 6.37 -4.37 4.93
CA PHE A 121 7.79 -3.99 4.96
C PHE A 121 8.69 -5.06 5.59
N PHE A 122 8.14 -5.91 6.47
CA PHE A 122 8.88 -6.98 7.16
C PHE A 122 8.77 -8.32 6.44
N GLY A 123 8.20 -8.36 5.24
CA GLY A 123 8.05 -9.57 4.42
C GLY A 123 6.91 -10.49 4.88
N LYS A 124 5.96 -10.02 5.71
CA LYS A 124 4.79 -10.80 6.13
C LYS A 124 3.59 -10.51 5.23
N SER A 125 2.68 -11.47 5.13
CA SER A 125 1.45 -11.31 4.33
C SER A 125 0.62 -10.10 4.79
N SER A 126 0.27 -9.24 3.84
CA SER A 126 -0.46 -7.99 4.03
C SER A 126 -1.48 -7.77 2.92
N ASN A 127 -2.67 -7.30 3.28
CA ASN A 127 -3.69 -6.88 2.30
C ASN A 127 -3.35 -5.51 1.72
N SER A 128 -2.77 -4.62 2.53
CA SER A 128 -2.35 -3.29 2.10
C SER A 128 -1.05 -3.28 1.29
N GLY A 129 -0.23 -4.33 1.42
CA GLY A 129 1.10 -4.40 0.80
C GLY A 129 2.07 -3.36 1.36
N THR A 130 3.05 -2.98 0.55
CA THR A 130 4.01 -1.89 0.80
C THR A 130 4.09 -1.02 -0.46
N PHE A 131 4.43 0.27 -0.34
CA PHE A 131 4.70 1.08 -1.54
C PHE A 131 5.92 0.54 -2.25
N PHE A 132 5.87 0.41 -3.58
CA PHE A 132 7.00 -0.13 -4.32
C PHE A 132 7.25 0.61 -5.62
N LEU A 133 8.53 0.81 -5.95
CA LEU A 133 8.95 1.36 -7.24
C LEU A 133 8.85 0.28 -8.31
N ASP A 134 8.38 0.67 -9.50
CA ASP A 134 8.35 -0.22 -10.67
C ASP A 134 9.75 -0.78 -10.94
N SER A 135 9.83 -2.08 -11.26
CA SER A 135 11.10 -2.76 -11.45
C SER A 135 11.85 -2.30 -12.72
N ASN A 136 11.19 -1.57 -13.62
CA ASN A 136 11.84 -0.98 -14.79
C ASN A 136 12.44 0.41 -14.50
N CYS A 137 12.11 1.01 -13.36
CA CYS A 137 12.66 2.30 -12.97
C CYS A 137 14.03 2.11 -12.31
N ASP A 138 14.92 3.05 -12.60
CA ASP A 138 16.22 3.22 -11.97
C ASP A 138 16.26 4.60 -11.33
N LEU A 139 16.60 4.68 -10.04
CA LEU A 139 16.54 5.92 -9.27
C LEU A 139 17.46 7.02 -9.79
N GLU A 140 18.57 6.66 -10.44
CA GLU A 140 19.58 7.61 -10.92
C GLU A 140 19.38 7.97 -12.39
N ASN A 141 18.92 7.00 -13.19
CA ASN A 141 18.92 7.10 -14.64
C ASN A 141 17.53 7.30 -15.27
N SER A 142 16.43 7.06 -14.54
CA SER A 142 15.08 7.23 -15.08
C SER A 142 14.58 8.65 -14.96
N ASP A 143 14.05 9.20 -16.06
CA ASP A 143 13.38 10.50 -16.07
C ASP A 143 12.08 10.49 -15.25
N ASN A 144 11.40 9.33 -15.19
CA ASN A 144 10.13 9.15 -14.50
C ASN A 144 10.19 7.93 -13.57
N LEU A 145 9.78 8.15 -12.32
CA LEU A 145 9.66 7.11 -11.31
C LEU A 145 8.19 6.75 -11.10
N ILE A 146 7.86 5.46 -11.23
CA ILE A 146 6.49 4.96 -11.07
C ILE A 146 6.41 4.22 -9.74
N ILE A 147 5.79 4.84 -8.75
CA ILE A 147 5.55 4.24 -7.43
C ILE A 147 4.13 3.67 -7.39
N HIS A 148 4.04 2.40 -7.04
CA HIS A 148 2.79 1.66 -6.90
C HIS A 148 2.37 1.56 -5.43
N GLY A 149 1.07 1.49 -5.20
CA GLY A 149 0.49 1.28 -3.88
C GLY A 149 -1.00 0.96 -3.99
N HIS A 150 -1.51 0.13 -3.09
CA HIS A 150 -2.92 -0.26 -3.13
C HIS A 150 -3.85 0.94 -2.88
N ARG A 151 -5.00 0.94 -3.56
CA ARG A 151 -6.12 1.81 -3.22
C ARG A 151 -6.98 1.14 -2.14
N MET A 152 -6.68 1.43 -0.87
CA MET A 152 -7.42 0.86 0.25
C MET A 152 -8.69 1.65 0.58
N ASN A 153 -9.80 0.95 0.86
CA ASN A 153 -11.09 1.59 1.20
C ASN A 153 -11.08 2.35 2.53
N ASN A 154 -10.13 2.05 3.41
CA ASN A 154 -9.92 2.74 4.69
C ASN A 154 -9.06 4.01 4.56
N GLY A 155 -8.64 4.37 3.33
CA GLY A 155 -7.80 5.52 3.02
C GLY A 155 -6.29 5.26 3.07
N THR A 156 -5.81 4.17 3.68
CA THR A 156 -4.37 3.90 3.78
C THR A 156 -3.73 3.64 2.41
N MET A 157 -2.39 3.67 2.37
CA MET A 157 -1.64 3.53 1.13
C MET A 157 -2.02 4.64 0.14
N PHE A 158 -2.38 4.31 -1.11
CA PHE A 158 -2.90 5.27 -2.09
C PHE A 158 -4.44 5.31 -2.12
N GLY A 159 -5.10 4.92 -1.02
CA GLY A 159 -6.55 4.91 -0.88
C GLY A 159 -7.23 6.26 -1.13
N GLU A 160 -6.51 7.36 -0.91
CA GLU A 160 -7.02 8.73 -1.02
C GLU A 160 -6.63 9.45 -2.32
N LEU A 161 -5.81 8.85 -3.21
CA LEU A 161 -5.37 9.54 -4.44
C LEU A 161 -6.53 9.95 -5.35
N ASN A 162 -7.65 9.21 -5.32
CA ASN A 162 -8.85 9.56 -6.07
C ASN A 162 -9.48 10.89 -5.63
N LYS A 163 -9.15 11.40 -4.43
CA LYS A 163 -9.62 12.70 -3.93
C LYS A 163 -8.96 13.88 -4.64
N TYR A 164 -7.81 13.70 -5.31
CA TYR A 164 -7.17 14.75 -6.11
C TYR A 164 -8.01 15.24 -7.31
N ARG A 165 -9.10 14.53 -7.64
CA ARG A 165 -10.10 15.02 -8.60
C ARG A 165 -10.92 16.19 -8.08
N ASP A 166 -10.94 16.40 -6.77
CA ASP A 166 -11.53 17.56 -6.13
C ASP A 166 -10.48 18.65 -6.00
N GLU A 167 -10.73 19.81 -6.59
CA GLU A 167 -9.81 20.95 -6.58
C GLU A 167 -9.50 21.43 -5.15
N ALA A 168 -10.46 21.38 -4.23
CA ALA A 168 -10.23 21.79 -2.84
C ALA A 168 -9.28 20.83 -2.12
N PHE A 169 -9.34 19.53 -2.44
CA PHE A 169 -8.39 18.55 -1.93
C PHE A 169 -6.98 18.82 -2.47
N TRP A 170 -6.83 19.00 -3.79
CA TRP A 170 -5.54 19.35 -4.39
C TRP A 170 -4.94 20.64 -3.81
N ARG A 171 -5.74 21.72 -3.66
CA ARG A 171 -5.28 22.97 -3.06
C ARG A 171 -4.79 22.81 -1.62
N LYS A 172 -5.36 21.86 -0.87
CA LYS A 172 -4.94 21.55 0.50
C LYS A 172 -3.68 20.66 0.55
N HIS A 173 -3.46 19.87 -0.50
CA HIS A 173 -2.38 18.90 -0.60
C HIS A 173 -1.60 19.06 -1.93
N PRO A 174 -1.02 20.24 -2.25
CA PRO A 174 -0.47 20.51 -3.57
C PRO A 174 0.86 19.78 -3.84
N THR A 175 1.50 19.27 -2.79
CA THR A 175 2.83 18.66 -2.84
C THR A 175 2.88 17.35 -2.06
N PHE A 176 3.85 16.50 -2.39
CA PHE A 176 4.21 15.30 -1.63
C PHE A 176 5.74 15.19 -1.50
N SER A 177 6.22 14.43 -0.54
CA SER A 177 7.64 14.09 -0.43
C SER A 177 7.89 12.67 -0.91
N PHE A 178 9.00 12.49 -1.60
CA PHE A 178 9.59 11.19 -1.86
C PHE A 178 11.08 11.32 -1.62
N ASP A 179 11.49 10.88 -0.43
CA ASP A 179 12.89 10.89 -0.03
C ASP A 179 13.52 9.59 -0.54
N THR A 180 14.69 9.66 -1.18
CA THR A 180 15.54 8.48 -1.34
C THR A 180 16.30 8.23 -0.04
N LEU A 181 17.05 7.13 0.04
CA LEU A 181 17.95 6.89 1.16
C LEU A 181 19.00 8.00 1.37
N TYR A 182 19.25 8.82 0.35
CA TYR A 182 20.36 9.79 0.35
C TYR A 182 19.89 11.24 0.24
N LYS A 183 18.67 11.49 -0.23
CA LYS A 183 18.19 12.84 -0.55
C LYS A 183 16.72 13.02 -0.16
N LYS A 184 16.44 14.12 0.55
CA LYS A 184 15.06 14.58 0.78
C LYS A 184 14.55 15.34 -0.44
N GLN A 185 13.33 15.05 -0.90
CA GLN A 185 12.76 15.71 -2.08
C GLN A 185 11.28 16.01 -1.89
N THR A 186 10.87 17.18 -2.38
CA THR A 186 9.47 17.59 -2.44
C THR A 186 9.05 17.74 -3.90
N TRP A 187 7.89 17.20 -4.23
CA TRP A 187 7.32 17.12 -5.56
C TRP A 187 5.98 17.84 -5.61
N GLU A 188 5.68 18.48 -6.74
CA GLU A 188 4.40 19.14 -6.98
C GLU A 188 3.44 18.21 -7.73
N VAL A 189 2.18 18.19 -7.29
CA VAL A 189 1.11 17.47 -7.99
C VAL A 189 0.63 18.31 -9.16
N VAL A 190 1.04 17.92 -10.37
CA VAL A 190 0.67 18.63 -11.62
C VAL A 190 -0.58 18.05 -12.30
N ALA A 191 -0.89 16.77 -12.06
CA ALA A 191 -2.03 16.11 -12.69
C ALA A 191 -2.54 14.93 -11.84
N ALA A 192 -3.84 14.66 -11.95
CA ALA A 192 -4.46 13.44 -11.43
C ALA A 192 -5.45 12.89 -12.48
N CYS A 193 -5.27 11.64 -12.88
CA CYS A 193 -6.11 11.00 -13.90
C CYS A 193 -6.55 9.60 -13.47
N ASN A 194 -7.73 9.18 -13.93
CA ASN A 194 -8.19 7.81 -13.82
C ASN A 194 -7.96 7.14 -15.17
N MET A 195 -7.20 6.04 -15.17
CA MET A 195 -6.99 5.23 -16.37
C MET A 195 -7.77 3.92 -16.26
N LYS A 196 -8.51 3.58 -17.31
CA LYS A 196 -9.06 2.23 -17.47
C LYS A 196 -7.98 1.39 -18.10
N LEU A 197 -7.44 0.42 -17.35
CA LEU A 197 -6.47 -0.51 -17.90
C LEU A 197 -7.19 -1.44 -18.88
N PRO A 198 -6.67 -1.62 -20.11
CA PRO A 198 -7.17 -2.65 -21.01
C PRO A 198 -6.97 -4.03 -20.35
N MET A 199 -7.87 -4.97 -20.60
CA MET A 199 -7.65 -6.34 -20.13
C MET A 199 -6.49 -6.94 -20.91
N ILE A 200 -5.33 -7.02 -20.26
CA ILE A 200 -4.13 -7.63 -20.82
C ILE A 200 -4.22 -9.14 -20.63
N ASN A 201 -4.04 -9.89 -21.72
CA ASN A 201 -3.87 -11.33 -21.63
C ASN A 201 -2.41 -11.61 -21.25
N ILE A 202 -2.20 -12.02 -20.00
CA ILE A 202 -0.88 -12.34 -19.42
C ILE A 202 -0.21 -13.56 -20.07
N ASP A 203 -0.95 -14.39 -20.81
CA ASP A 203 -0.38 -15.52 -21.57
C ASP A 203 0.10 -15.10 -22.97
N LYS A 204 -0.16 -13.86 -23.40
CA LYS A 204 0.23 -13.33 -24.71
C LYS A 204 1.38 -12.34 -24.59
N SER A 205 2.35 -12.45 -25.50
CA SER A 205 3.43 -11.48 -25.63
C SER A 205 2.86 -10.07 -25.92
N PRO A 206 3.58 -8.98 -25.58
CA PRO A 206 3.10 -7.61 -25.83
C PRO A 206 2.72 -7.34 -27.29
N GLU A 207 3.35 -8.05 -28.23
CA GLU A 207 3.13 -7.96 -29.68
C GLU A 207 1.84 -8.66 -30.13
N GLU A 208 1.34 -9.62 -29.34
CA GLU A 208 0.12 -10.40 -29.59
C GLU A 208 -1.11 -9.86 -28.85
N GLN A 209 -0.95 -8.76 -28.11
CA GLN A 209 -2.03 -8.16 -27.34
C GLN A 209 -2.93 -7.30 -28.23
N GLU A 210 -4.20 -7.66 -28.29
CA GLU A 210 -5.24 -6.88 -28.95
C GLU A 210 -5.85 -5.92 -27.93
N TYR A 211 -5.43 -4.66 -27.99
CA TYR A 211 -5.90 -3.63 -27.06
C TYR A 211 -7.26 -3.08 -27.53
N ASN A 212 -8.35 -3.57 -26.95
CA ASN A 212 -9.68 -2.99 -27.16
C ASN A 212 -9.84 -1.71 -26.32
N TYR A 213 -9.39 -0.58 -26.88
CA TYR A 213 -9.72 0.74 -26.34
C TYR A 213 -11.19 1.05 -26.61
N THR A 214 -12.02 1.01 -25.56
CA THR A 214 -13.37 1.60 -25.63
C THR A 214 -13.26 3.07 -25.21
N VAL A 215 -13.53 3.97 -26.16
CA VAL A 215 -13.65 5.42 -25.93
C VAL A 215 -14.84 5.71 -25.01
#